data_AF-A0A3P5XE07-F1
#
_entry.id   AF-A0A3P5XE07-F1
#
_cell.length_a   1.000
_cell.length_b   1.000
_cell.length_c   1.000
_cell.angle_alpha   90.00
_cell.angle_beta   90.00
_cell.angle_gamma   90.00
#
_symmetry.space_group_name_H-M   'P 1'
#
loop_
_entity.id
_entity.type
_entity.pdbx_description
1 polymer ?
#
loop_
_entity_poly.entity_id
_entity_poly.type
_entity_poly.pdbx_seq_one_letter_code
_entity_poly.pdbx_strand_id
1 'polypeptide(L)'
;MSHFAGSYAVRVGPRGAIPLPPPWWLAALAADPGGAPGPTLFVIVEDAQEGFFRVVTPDEHLRLFSATAAQPDTEIDAFPVCLTDHGEIPGSDTFDRVPAFAPGQMVMLSGRKAGFSLSPMDETENPIHD
;
A
#
# COMPACT_ATOMS: atom_id res chain seq x y z
N MET A 1 4.83 6.04 -17.04
CA MET A 1 4.69 6.46 -15.63
C MET A 1 3.49 5.72 -15.06
N SER A 2 3.70 4.91 -14.03
CA SER A 2 2.63 4.30 -13.24
C SER A 2 1.89 5.40 -12.49
N HIS A 3 0.58 5.56 -12.71
CA HIS A 3 -0.19 6.65 -12.13
C HIS A 3 -1.24 6.09 -11.16
N PHE A 4 -0.94 6.17 -9.87
CA PHE A 4 -1.87 5.86 -8.79
C PHE A 4 -2.60 7.15 -8.42
N ALA A 5 -3.83 7.31 -8.91
CA ALA A 5 -4.62 8.52 -8.69
C ALA A 5 -6.01 8.23 -8.18
N GLY A 6 -6.60 9.24 -7.55
CA GLY A 6 -7.87 9.15 -6.85
C GLY A 6 -7.71 8.59 -5.44
N SER A 7 -8.85 8.44 -4.78
CA SER A 7 -8.96 7.77 -3.48
C SER A 7 -10.02 6.69 -3.57
N TYR A 8 -9.77 5.55 -2.91
CA TYR A 8 -10.66 4.39 -2.92
C TYR A 8 -10.79 3.85 -1.51
N ALA A 9 -12.03 3.78 -1.01
CA ALA A 9 -12.35 2.99 0.17
C ALA A 9 -12.46 1.53 -0.25
N VAL A 10 -11.65 0.65 0.34
CA VAL A 10 -11.66 -0.78 0.06
C VAL A 10 -11.87 -1.57 1.34
N ARG A 11 -12.60 -2.67 1.22
CA ARG A 11 -12.77 -3.61 2.32
C ARG A 11 -11.58 -4.56 2.35
N VAL A 12 -10.97 -4.72 3.52
CA VAL A 12 -9.96 -5.73 3.76
C VAL A 12 -10.58 -7.11 3.58
N GLY A 13 -10.00 -7.89 2.68
CA GLY A 13 -10.44 -9.22 2.33
C GLY A 13 -10.06 -10.27 3.38
N PRO A 14 -10.38 -11.54 3.11
CA PRO A 14 -9.96 -12.66 3.94
C PRO A 14 -8.43 -12.67 4.11
N ARG A 15 -7.95 -13.04 5.30
CA ARG A 15 -6.51 -13.09 5.64
C ARG A 15 -5.77 -11.75 5.52
N GLY A 16 -6.46 -10.63 5.62
CA GLY A 16 -5.83 -9.30 5.62
C GLY A 16 -5.44 -8.79 4.23
N ALA A 17 -5.91 -9.43 3.15
CA ALA A 17 -5.60 -9.00 1.79
C ALA A 17 -6.28 -7.66 1.46
N ILE A 18 -5.55 -6.73 0.85
CA ILE A 18 -6.06 -5.40 0.48
C ILE A 18 -6.19 -5.34 -1.04
N PRO A 19 -7.42 -5.30 -1.60
CA PRO A 19 -7.60 -5.29 -3.04
C PRO A 19 -7.23 -3.93 -3.62
N LEU A 20 -6.50 -3.93 -4.75
CA LEU A 20 -6.22 -2.72 -5.49
C LEU A 20 -7.30 -2.44 -6.53
N PRO A 21 -7.63 -1.15 -6.79
CA PRO A 21 -8.40 -0.77 -7.96
C PRO A 21 -7.73 -1.31 -9.23
N PRO A 22 -8.48 -1.79 -10.24
CA PRO A 22 -7.90 -2.32 -11.47
C PRO A 22 -6.88 -1.38 -12.15
N PRO A 23 -7.08 -0.04 -12.20
CA PRO A 23 -6.07 0.87 -12.76
C PRO A 23 -4.75 0.87 -11.99
N TRP A 24 -4.79 0.64 -10.67
CA TRP A 24 -3.60 0.64 -9.81
C TRP A 24 -2.84 -0.68 -9.91
N TRP A 25 -3.54 -1.81 -10.07
CA TRP A 25 -2.90 -3.08 -10.39
C TRP A 25 -2.13 -3.01 -11.72
N LEU A 26 -2.75 -2.44 -12.77
CA LEU A 26 -2.07 -2.22 -14.05
C LEU A 26 -0.86 -1.28 -13.90
N ALA A 27 -0.97 -0.25 -13.07
CA ALA A 27 0.14 0.65 -12.78
C ALA A 27 1.30 -0.07 -12.06
N ALA A 28 1.00 -1.01 -11.15
CA ALA A 28 2.00 -1.85 -10.51
C ALA A 28 2.66 -2.83 -11.51
N LEU A 29 1.88 -3.47 -12.38
CA LEU A 29 2.40 -4.32 -13.46
C LEU A 29 3.33 -3.55 -14.40
N ALA A 30 2.98 -2.31 -14.75
CA ALA A 30 3.84 -1.47 -15.58
C ALA A 30 5.14 -1.04 -14.87
N ALA A 31 5.15 -0.99 -13.54
CA ALA A 31 6.34 -0.67 -12.74
C ALA A 31 7.26 -1.88 -12.53
N ASP A 32 6.69 -3.10 -12.47
CA ASP A 32 7.44 -4.35 -12.33
C ASP A 32 6.85 -5.46 -13.22
N PRO A 33 7.10 -5.41 -14.54
CA PRO A 33 6.51 -6.35 -15.49
C PRO A 33 7.07 -7.78 -15.39
N GLY A 34 8.15 -7.98 -14.62
CA GLY A 34 8.82 -9.27 -14.43
C GLY A 34 8.59 -9.92 -13.07
N GLY A 35 7.83 -9.29 -12.17
CA GLY A 35 7.57 -9.82 -10.84
C GLY A 35 6.76 -11.12 -10.88
N ALA A 36 7.24 -12.15 -10.17
CA ALA A 36 6.54 -13.42 -9.97
C ALA A 36 6.36 -13.65 -8.46
N PRO A 37 5.18 -14.03 -7.96
CA PRO A 37 3.93 -14.37 -8.68
C PRO A 37 3.20 -13.17 -9.30
N GLY A 38 3.50 -11.95 -8.85
CA GLY A 38 2.99 -10.71 -9.44
C GLY A 38 3.97 -9.56 -9.20
N PRO A 39 3.61 -8.33 -9.62
CA PRO A 39 4.49 -7.17 -9.50
C PRO A 39 4.80 -6.85 -8.04
N THR A 40 6.04 -6.44 -7.79
CA THR A 40 6.55 -6.08 -6.47
C THR A 40 6.31 -4.59 -6.21
N LEU A 41 5.76 -4.28 -5.05
CA LEU A 41 5.73 -2.93 -4.48
C LEU A 41 6.50 -2.92 -3.15
N PHE A 42 6.83 -1.74 -2.65
CA PHE A 42 7.46 -1.58 -1.34
C PHE A 42 6.52 -0.82 -0.43
N VAL A 43 6.29 -1.37 0.77
CA VAL A 43 5.54 -0.71 1.83
C VAL A 43 6.55 -0.04 2.75
N ILE A 44 6.40 1.27 2.93
CA ILE A 44 7.14 2.10 3.87
C ILE A 44 6.20 2.37 5.04
N VAL A 45 6.68 2.10 6.25
CA VAL A 45 5.96 2.40 7.48
C VAL A 45 6.12 3.89 7.80
N GLU A 46 5.06 4.68 7.66
CA GLU A 46 5.07 6.10 8.05
C GLU A 46 4.71 6.25 9.54
N ASP A 47 3.67 5.54 10.00
CA ASP A 47 3.32 5.39 11.42
C ASP A 47 2.68 4.02 11.67
N ALA A 48 3.42 3.12 12.33
CA ALA A 48 2.93 1.77 12.63
C ALA A 48 1.82 1.73 13.68
N GLN A 49 1.79 2.69 14.61
CA GLN A 49 0.79 2.72 15.69
C GLN A 49 -0.55 3.21 15.14
N GLU A 50 -0.51 4.20 14.26
CA GLU A 50 -1.69 4.79 13.66
C GLU A 50 -2.10 4.11 12.33
N GLY A 51 -1.28 3.18 11.81
CA GLY A 51 -1.61 2.40 10.62
C GLY A 51 -1.41 3.16 9.30
N PHE A 52 -0.56 4.19 9.29
CA PHE A 52 -0.24 4.93 8.08
C PHE A 52 0.93 4.27 7.36
N PHE A 53 0.65 3.80 6.14
CA PHE A 53 1.66 3.21 5.28
C PHE A 53 1.73 3.94 3.95
N ARG A 54 2.93 4.04 3.39
CA ARG A 54 3.15 4.49 2.03
C ARG A 54 3.60 3.33 1.18
N VAL A 55 2.87 3.04 0.11
CA VAL A 55 3.22 2.00 -0.85
C VAL A 55 3.82 2.66 -2.09
N VAL A 56 4.99 2.22 -2.50
CA VAL A 56 5.75 2.80 -3.61
C VAL A 56 6.21 1.75 -4.60
N THR A 57 6.45 2.17 -5.84
CA THR A 57 7.08 1.33 -6.87
C THR A 57 8.56 1.08 -6.56
N PRO A 58 9.19 0.01 -7.09
CA PRO A 58 10.62 -0.26 -6.91
C PRO A 58 11.53 0.92 -7.25
N ASP A 59 11.28 1.61 -8.37
CA ASP A 59 12.04 2.78 -8.80
C ASP A 59 12.01 3.93 -7.78
N GLU A 60 10.84 4.16 -7.16
CA GLU A 60 10.68 5.20 -6.15
C GLU A 60 11.34 4.80 -4.83
N HIS A 61 11.23 3.53 -4.44
CA HIS A 61 11.95 3.01 -3.28
C HIS A 61 13.46 3.23 -3.43
N LEU A 62 14.04 2.91 -4.59
CA LEU A 62 15.46 3.15 -4.87
C LEU A 62 15.84 4.63 -4.79
N ARG A 63 14.96 5.53 -5.28
CA ARG A 63 15.17 6.98 -5.18
C ARG A 63 15.15 7.46 -3.74
N LEU A 64 14.17 7.02 -2.95
CA LEU A 64 14.04 7.38 -1.53
C LEU A 64 15.22 6.87 -0.73
N PHE A 65 15.59 5.60 -0.91
CA PHE A 65 16.76 4.98 -0.28
C PHE A 65 18.06 5.71 -0.62
N SER A 66 18.24 6.10 -1.89
CA SER A 66 19.41 6.88 -2.31
C SER A 66 19.45 8.27 -1.68
N ALA A 67 18.28 8.90 -1.48
CA ALA A 67 18.16 10.21 -0.85
C ALA A 67 18.41 10.16 0.66
N THR A 68 18.00 9.08 1.35
CA THR A 68 18.24 8.91 2.79
C THR A 68 19.64 8.40 3.11
N ALA A 69 20.31 7.68 2.20
CA ALA A 69 21.72 7.34 2.36
C ALA A 69 22.63 8.59 2.51
N ALA A 70 22.16 9.76 2.05
CA ALA A 70 22.83 11.04 2.24
C ALA A 70 22.54 11.71 3.60
N GLN A 71 21.67 11.13 4.43
CA GLN A 71 21.22 11.63 5.74
C GLN A 71 21.33 10.51 6.79
N PRO A 72 22.44 10.42 7.54
CA PRO A 72 22.78 9.26 8.38
C PRO A 72 21.78 8.98 9.51
N ASP A 73 20.95 9.95 9.88
CA ASP A 73 19.95 9.82 10.95
C ASP A 73 18.54 9.46 10.44
N THR A 74 18.37 9.21 9.14
CA THR A 74 17.07 8.86 8.55
C THR A 74 17.02 7.38 8.16
N GLU A 75 16.31 6.58 8.95
CA GLU A 75 15.99 5.19 8.62
C GLU A 75 14.65 5.12 7.89
N ILE A 76 14.60 4.38 6.77
CA ILE A 76 13.35 4.02 6.11
C ILE A 76 13.07 2.56 6.45
N ASP A 77 12.04 2.32 7.24
CA ASP A 77 11.50 0.97 7.45
C ASP A 77 10.62 0.60 6.25
N ALA A 78 11.18 -0.18 5.33
CA ALA A 78 10.51 -0.62 4.12
C ALA A 78 10.63 -2.13 3.92
N PHE A 79 9.54 -2.76 3.47
CA PHE A 79 9.52 -4.16 3.10
C PHE A 79 8.84 -4.39 1.74
N PRO A 80 9.31 -5.36 0.95
CA PRO A 80 8.69 -5.69 -0.32
C PRO A 80 7.38 -6.46 -0.10
N VAL A 81 6.40 -6.20 -0.94
CA VAL A 81 5.16 -6.98 -1.06
C VAL A 81 4.96 -7.36 -2.52
N CYS A 82 4.84 -8.66 -2.78
CA CYS A 82 4.45 -9.15 -4.10
C CYS A 82 2.94 -9.15 -4.18
N LEU A 83 2.38 -8.42 -5.14
CA LEU A 83 0.95 -8.45 -5.39
C LEU A 83 0.52 -9.86 -5.83
N THR A 84 -0.67 -10.27 -5.43
CA THR A 84 -1.26 -11.53 -5.89
C THR A 84 -1.67 -11.42 -7.36
N ASP A 85 -1.90 -12.56 -8.01
CA ASP A 85 -2.43 -12.65 -9.37
C ASP A 85 -3.81 -12.00 -9.54
N HIS A 86 -4.48 -11.68 -8.42
CA HIS A 86 -5.77 -11.00 -8.36
C HIS A 86 -5.66 -9.50 -8.12
N GLY A 87 -4.44 -8.94 -8.06
CA GLY A 87 -4.21 -7.51 -7.84
C GLY A 87 -4.42 -7.09 -6.39
N GLU A 88 -4.07 -7.94 -5.43
CA GLU A 88 -4.21 -7.66 -4.01
C GLU A 88 -2.84 -7.54 -3.35
N ILE A 89 -2.73 -6.66 -2.36
CA ILE A 89 -1.61 -6.70 -1.41
C ILE A 89 -1.91 -7.83 -0.42
N PRO A 90 -1.03 -8.83 -0.25
CA PRO A 90 -1.25 -9.89 0.72
C PRO A 90 -1.19 -9.34 2.15
N GLY A 91 -1.93 -9.98 3.06
CA GLY A 91 -1.78 -9.76 4.50
C GLY A 91 -0.33 -9.99 4.95
N SER A 92 0.08 -9.29 6.00
CA SER A 92 1.45 -9.36 6.53
C SER A 92 1.45 -9.16 8.03
N ASP A 93 2.47 -9.66 8.72
CA ASP A 93 2.65 -9.45 10.16
C ASP A 93 2.64 -7.97 10.55
N THR A 94 3.03 -7.08 9.63
CA THR A 94 2.97 -5.63 9.83
C THR A 94 1.53 -5.13 9.85
N PHE A 95 0.70 -5.58 8.91
CA PHE A 95 -0.72 -5.21 8.87
C PHE A 95 -1.51 -5.84 10.00
N ASP A 96 -1.19 -7.07 10.39
CA ASP A 96 -1.89 -7.81 11.45
C ASP A 96 -1.75 -7.13 12.83
N ARG A 97 -0.74 -6.29 13.02
CA ARG A 97 -0.56 -5.47 14.23
C ARG A 97 -1.47 -4.25 14.30
N VAL A 98 -2.10 -3.88 13.18
CA VAL A 98 -2.95 -2.70 13.08
C VAL A 98 -4.42 -3.14 12.96
N PRO A 99 -5.27 -2.91 13.98
CA PRO A 99 -6.66 -3.39 13.98
C PRO A 99 -7.50 -2.94 12.77
N ALA A 100 -7.22 -1.76 12.22
CA ALA A 100 -7.89 -1.23 11.02
C ALA A 100 -7.65 -2.07 9.75
N PHE A 101 -6.61 -2.90 9.73
CA PHE A 101 -6.30 -3.80 8.62
C PHE A 101 -6.78 -5.25 8.87
N ALA A 102 -7.64 -5.46 9.87
CA ALA A 102 -8.26 -6.76 10.08
C ALA A 102 -9.28 -7.09 8.98
N PRO A 103 -9.51 -8.38 8.65
CA PRO A 103 -10.52 -8.79 7.68
C PRO A 103 -11.90 -8.17 7.93
N GLY A 104 -12.51 -7.62 6.88
CA GLY A 104 -13.83 -6.97 6.93
C GLY A 104 -13.80 -5.48 7.23
N GLN A 105 -12.68 -4.92 7.71
CA GLN A 105 -12.52 -3.48 7.96
C GLN A 105 -12.39 -2.68 6.66
N MET A 106 -12.61 -1.37 6.75
CA MET A 106 -12.44 -0.45 5.63
C MET A 106 -11.12 0.30 5.76
N VAL A 107 -10.37 0.38 4.67
CA VAL A 107 -9.14 1.17 4.57
C VAL A 107 -9.21 2.10 3.37
N MET A 108 -8.57 3.25 3.49
CA MET A 108 -8.49 4.23 2.43
C MET A 108 -7.18 4.06 1.66
N LEU A 109 -7.32 3.93 0.35
CA LEU A 109 -6.23 3.99 -0.60
C LEU A 109 -6.19 5.39 -1.19
N SER A 110 -5.10 6.15 -1.00
CA SER A 110 -4.98 7.51 -1.55
C SER A 110 -3.79 7.64 -2.50
N GLY A 111 -4.07 7.90 -3.77
CA GLY A 111 -3.07 8.02 -4.81
C GLY A 111 -2.07 9.15 -4.55
N ARG A 112 -0.78 8.87 -4.80
CA ARG A 112 0.32 9.82 -4.70
C ARG A 112 1.13 9.78 -6.00
N LYS A 113 1.96 10.81 -6.23
CA LYS A 113 2.75 10.96 -7.47
C LYS A 113 3.64 9.76 -7.81
N ALA A 114 4.07 8.97 -6.81
CA ALA A 114 5.01 7.87 -6.96
C ALA A 114 4.59 6.61 -6.18
N GLY A 115 3.28 6.39 -6.04
CA GLY A 115 2.72 5.32 -5.23
C GLY A 115 1.39 5.73 -4.63
N PHE A 116 1.03 5.20 -3.48
CA PHE A 116 -0.19 5.56 -2.77
C PHE A 116 0.01 5.41 -1.26
N SER A 117 -0.94 5.91 -0.49
CA SER A 117 -1.02 5.65 0.95
C SER A 117 -2.12 4.67 1.26
N LEU A 118 -1.87 3.89 2.31
CA LEU A 118 -2.87 3.13 3.04
C LEU A 118 -3.09 3.82 4.38
N SER A 119 -4.34 4.06 4.73
CA SER A 119 -4.71 4.53 6.05
C SER A 119 -5.98 3.84 6.54
N PRO A 120 -6.20 3.74 7.86
CA PRO A 120 -7.51 3.44 8.40
C PRO A 120 -8.56 4.38 7.82
N MET A 121 -9.78 3.87 7.63
CA MET A 121 -10.93 4.71 7.38
C MET A 121 -11.67 4.86 8.71
N ASP A 122 -11.87 6.10 9.17
CA ASP A 122 -12.67 6.33 10.37
C ASP A 122 -14.13 5.92 10.10
N GLU A 123 -14.72 5.14 11.01
CA GLU A 123 -16.10 4.62 10.87
C GLU A 123 -17.16 5.76 10.81
N THR A 124 -16.79 6.99 11.16
CA THR A 124 -17.65 8.18 11.08
C THR A 124 -17.79 8.74 9.66
N GLU A 125 -16.96 8.33 8.71
CA GLU A 125 -17.05 8.70 7.29
C GLU A 125 -17.80 7.66 6.45
N ASN A 126 -18.71 6.90 7.06
CA ASN A 126 -19.54 5.92 6.36
C ASN A 126 -20.91 6.53 6.04
N PRO A 127 -21.15 7.15 4.87
CA PRO A 127 -22.46 7.60 4.44
C PRO A 127 -23.25 6.40 3.90
N ILE A 128 -23.48 5.39 4.74
CA ILE A 128 -24.46 4.34 4.47
C ILE A 128 -25.29 4.18 5.75
N HIS A 129 -26.13 5.18 5.98
CA HIS A 129 -27.35 5.01 6.75
C HIS A 129 -28.53 5.16 5.78
N ASP A 130 -29.40 4.14 5.87
CA ASP A 130 -30.70 3.89 5.21
C ASP A 130 -30.71 3.14 3.87
#